data_AF-A0AB38D2L4-F1
#
_entry.id   AF-A0AB38D2L4-F1
#
_cell.length_a   1.000
_cell.length_b   1.000
_cell.length_c   1.000
_cell.angle_alpha   90.00
_cell.angle_beta   90.00
_cell.angle_gamma   90.00
#
_symmetry.space_group_name_H-M   'P 1'
#
loop_
_entity.id
_entity.type
_entity.pdbx_description
1 polymer ?
#
loop_
_entity_poly.entity_id
_entity_poly.type
_entity_poly.pdbx_seq_one_letter_code
_entity_poly.pdbx_strand_id
1 'polypeptide(L)'
;MSKLQKITAAAGTLVTVAVMNATCAAPATAETYSECLTRLGYPTRTLTNAEIDACWKAGEADAASKTAATAVPTTTTAPTTYTPSSGSSSSFSHNLQDFIESAFPWVVGIVIVIAVLWVIAKVSSESAEEKKRKEQSRLGRGRRIAQDAGCAPDAMAPADLRRYVEHGWAVPWVPGTAFGNLVTREGGNARILQAWTDAAELARLGHWDEAGVFVPAARVMNVAGYDDRSGDLRLSVSTRDYTTGERELARVLPHLLRTARVATASPWERDAAKDWYATRLSMTPEQQQSAPTPQQEEAPAPDPAAGWEW
;
A
#
# COMPACT_ATOMS: atom_id res chain seq x y z
N MET A 1 -59.13 -21.56 -25.79
CA MET A 1 -59.52 -20.89 -24.53
C MET A 1 -58.36 -21.02 -23.54
N SER A 2 -57.44 -20.05 -23.59
CA SER A 2 -57.23 -19.01 -22.57
C SER A 2 -56.49 -19.49 -21.32
N LYS A 3 -55.17 -19.32 -21.34
CA LYS A 3 -54.35 -18.98 -20.16
C LYS A 3 -53.38 -17.87 -20.59
N LEU A 4 -53.96 -16.69 -20.81
CA LEU A 4 -53.25 -15.42 -20.95
C LEU A 4 -53.02 -14.83 -19.55
N GLN A 5 -51.91 -14.08 -19.44
CA GLN A 5 -51.64 -13.02 -18.46
C GLN A 5 -51.27 -13.43 -17.03
N LYS A 6 -49.96 -13.29 -16.73
CA LYS A 6 -49.41 -12.49 -15.62
C LYS A 6 -47.88 -12.48 -15.73
N ILE A 7 -47.35 -11.54 -16.52
CA ILE A 7 -45.97 -11.07 -16.38
C ILE A 7 -46.10 -9.60 -16.00
N THR A 8 -45.89 -9.31 -14.72
CA THR A 8 -45.83 -7.94 -14.21
C THR A 8 -44.36 -7.55 -14.12
N ALA A 9 -44.05 -6.41 -14.73
CA ALA A 9 -42.74 -5.83 -14.88
C ALA A 9 -42.09 -5.46 -13.52
N ALA A 10 -40.80 -5.77 -13.39
CA ALA A 10 -39.90 -5.11 -12.45
C ALA A 10 -38.81 -4.44 -13.27
N ALA A 11 -39.07 -3.20 -13.70
CA ALA A 11 -38.06 -2.32 -14.28
C ALA A 11 -37.17 -1.81 -13.15
N GLY A 12 -36.03 -2.46 -12.95
CA GLY A 12 -34.97 -1.97 -12.07
C GLY A 12 -34.15 -0.91 -12.79
N THR A 13 -34.30 0.33 -12.34
CA THR A 13 -33.47 1.48 -12.73
C THR A 13 -32.03 1.21 -12.30
N LEU A 14 -31.15 0.93 -13.26
CA LEU A 14 -29.72 0.74 -13.01
C LEU A 14 -29.05 2.12 -13.09
N VAL A 15 -28.82 2.72 -11.92
CA VAL A 15 -28.02 3.94 -11.77
C VAL A 15 -26.56 3.57 -11.99
N THR A 16 -26.01 3.93 -13.15
CA THR A 16 -24.56 3.95 -13.39
C THR A 16 -23.94 5.09 -12.59
N VAL A 17 -23.36 4.76 -11.43
CA VAL A 17 -22.39 5.63 -10.76
C VAL A 17 -21.03 5.39 -11.41
N ALA A 18 -20.61 6.29 -12.28
CA ALA A 18 -19.23 6.36 -12.76
C ALA A 18 -18.36 6.96 -11.65
N VAL A 19 -17.75 6.10 -10.82
CA VAL A 19 -16.64 6.52 -9.95
C VAL A 19 -15.36 6.51 -10.79
N MET A 20 -14.97 7.67 -11.30
CA MET A 20 -13.60 7.89 -11.80
C MET A 20 -12.66 7.94 -10.59
N ASN A 21 -12.16 6.79 -10.16
CA ASN A 21 -10.92 6.75 -9.38
C ASN A 21 -9.77 6.74 -10.37
N ALA A 22 -9.13 7.89 -10.54
CA ALA A 22 -7.80 7.99 -11.12
C ALA A 22 -6.80 7.37 -10.12
N THR A 23 -6.63 6.06 -10.17
CA THR A 23 -5.45 5.42 -9.61
C THR A 23 -4.28 5.71 -10.55
N CYS A 24 -3.33 6.52 -10.09
CA CYS A 24 -2.00 6.54 -10.68
C CYS A 24 -1.42 5.13 -10.53
N ALA A 25 -1.58 4.29 -11.56
CA ALA A 25 -0.88 3.03 -11.66
C ALA A 25 0.61 3.36 -11.77
N ALA A 26 1.40 3.00 -10.76
CA ALA A 26 2.85 2.96 -10.90
C ALA A 26 3.20 2.05 -12.08
N PRO A 27 4.20 2.40 -12.92
CA PRO A 27 4.57 1.59 -14.07
C PRO A 27 4.99 0.19 -13.60
N ALA A 28 4.29 -0.82 -14.10
CA ALA A 28 4.44 -2.23 -13.71
C ALA A 28 5.70 -2.91 -14.29
N THR A 29 6.83 -2.19 -14.41
CA THR A 29 8.06 -2.72 -15.03
C THR A 29 9.34 -2.23 -14.34
N ALA A 30 9.36 -2.16 -13.01
CA ALA A 30 10.64 -2.16 -12.32
C ALA A 30 11.21 -3.59 -12.41
N GLU A 31 12.19 -3.82 -13.29
CA GLU A 31 12.99 -5.04 -13.28
C GLU A 31 13.48 -5.28 -11.85
N THR A 32 13.26 -6.49 -11.35
CA THR A 32 13.70 -6.82 -9.99
C THR A 32 15.24 -6.84 -9.97
N TYR A 33 15.86 -6.41 -8.86
CA TYR A 33 17.32 -6.42 -8.68
C TYR A 33 17.98 -7.77 -9.05
N SER A 34 17.26 -8.88 -8.87
CA SER A 34 17.67 -10.23 -9.28
C SER A 34 17.75 -10.44 -10.80
N GLU A 35 16.90 -9.79 -11.59
CA GLU A 35 16.91 -9.90 -13.06
C GLU A 35 18.12 -9.14 -13.65
N CYS A 36 18.49 -7.99 -13.09
CA CYS A 36 19.70 -7.29 -13.53
C CYS A 36 20.98 -8.11 -13.23
N LEU A 37 21.07 -8.73 -12.05
CA LEU A 37 22.18 -9.61 -11.69
C LEU A 37 22.32 -10.81 -12.63
N THR A 38 21.19 -11.38 -13.05
CA THR A 38 21.14 -12.50 -13.99
C THR A 38 21.59 -12.06 -15.39
N ARG A 39 21.17 -10.87 -15.83
CA ARG A 39 21.55 -10.27 -17.13
C ARG A 39 23.04 -9.94 -17.20
N LEU A 40 23.65 -9.54 -16.09
CA LEU A 40 25.08 -9.25 -16.01
C LEU A 40 25.96 -10.51 -15.85
N GLY A 41 25.37 -11.70 -15.66
CA GLY A 41 26.09 -12.97 -15.58
C GLY A 41 26.80 -13.24 -14.25
N TYR A 42 26.46 -12.51 -13.18
CA TYR A 42 27.11 -12.63 -11.86
C TYR A 42 26.08 -12.77 -10.74
N PRO A 43 25.50 -13.96 -10.51
CA PRO A 43 24.39 -14.14 -9.56
C PRO A 43 24.78 -14.00 -8.07
N THR A 44 26.07 -13.95 -7.73
CA THR A 44 26.55 -14.01 -6.33
C THR A 44 27.48 -12.87 -5.93
N ARG A 45 27.72 -11.88 -6.79
CA ARG A 45 28.65 -10.79 -6.49
C ARG A 45 27.92 -9.58 -5.91
N THR A 46 28.52 -8.95 -4.90
CA THR A 46 28.13 -7.62 -4.42
C THR A 46 28.51 -6.56 -5.46
N LEU A 47 27.49 -5.84 -5.95
CA LEU A 47 27.65 -4.76 -6.92
C LEU A 47 28.15 -3.48 -6.25
N THR A 48 28.92 -2.70 -6.99
CA THR A 48 29.26 -1.32 -6.63
C THR A 48 28.11 -0.38 -6.96
N ASN A 49 28.05 0.79 -6.31
CA ASN A 49 27.00 1.79 -6.57
C ASN A 49 26.96 2.23 -8.05
N ALA A 50 28.09 2.22 -8.76
CA ALA A 50 28.16 2.53 -10.18
C ALA A 50 27.49 1.46 -11.07
N GLU A 51 27.60 0.18 -10.70
CA GLU A 51 26.94 -0.93 -11.41
C GLU A 51 25.42 -0.94 -11.14
N ILE A 52 25.01 -0.55 -9.92
CA ILE A 52 23.59 -0.36 -9.58
C ILE A 52 22.97 0.77 -10.42
N ASP A 53 23.68 1.89 -10.60
CA ASP A 53 23.21 3.02 -11.42
C ASP A 53 23.13 2.64 -12.92
N ALA A 54 24.05 1.81 -13.41
CA ALA A 54 24.01 1.27 -14.77
C ALA A 54 22.82 0.33 -15.00
N CYS A 55 22.49 -0.52 -14.02
CA CYS A 55 21.27 -1.35 -14.06
C CYS A 55 20.00 -0.50 -14.16
N TRP A 56 19.92 0.58 -13.40
CA TRP A 56 18.76 1.47 -13.39
C TRP A 56 18.54 2.14 -14.75
N LYS A 57 19.60 2.70 -15.34
CA LYS A 57 19.56 3.37 -16.65
C LYS A 57 19.22 2.42 -17.80
N ALA A 58 19.65 1.16 -17.72
CA ALA A 58 19.30 0.15 -18.73
C ALA A 58 17.80 -0.20 -18.69
N GLY A 59 17.20 -0.27 -17.51
CA GLY A 59 15.76 -0.50 -17.34
C GLY A 59 14.89 0.63 -17.91
N GLU A 60 15.32 1.89 -17.77
CA GLU A 60 14.61 3.04 -18.33
C GLU A 60 14.59 3.03 -19.87
N ALA A 61 15.68 2.62 -20.51
CA ALA A 61 15.76 2.51 -21.98
C ALA A 61 14.87 1.38 -22.53
N ASP A 62 14.82 0.23 -21.85
CA ASP A 62 13.97 -0.91 -22.24
C ASP A 62 12.47 -0.61 -22.01
N ALA A 63 12.12 0.17 -20.98
CA ALA A 63 10.76 0.64 -20.75
C ALA A 63 10.30 1.63 -21.85
N ALA A 64 11.17 2.56 -22.27
CA ALA A 64 10.88 3.48 -23.37
C ALA A 64 10.64 2.76 -24.71
N SER A 65 11.43 1.72 -25.00
CA SER A 65 11.30 0.88 -26.21
C SER A 65 9.97 0.12 -26.26
N LYS A 66 9.54 -0.49 -25.15
CA LYS A 66 8.26 -1.23 -25.06
C LYS A 66 7.04 -0.32 -25.17
N THR A 67 7.16 0.92 -24.71
CA THR A 67 6.07 1.90 -24.83
C THR A 67 5.91 2.36 -26.29
N ALA A 68 7.00 2.44 -27.05
CA ALA A 68 6.97 2.74 -28.49
C ALA A 68 6.37 1.60 -29.33
N ALA A 69 6.56 0.34 -28.93
CA ALA A 69 6.03 -0.84 -29.64
C ALA A 69 4.51 -1.06 -29.49
N THR A 70 3.85 -0.35 -28.57
CA THR A 70 2.40 -0.50 -28.28
C THR A 70 1.55 0.62 -28.91
N ALA A 71 2.16 1.55 -29.65
CA ALA A 71 1.43 2.57 -30.41
C ALA A 71 0.98 1.97 -31.76
N VAL A 72 -0.21 1.37 -31.78
CA VAL A 72 -0.89 0.97 -33.03
C VAL A 72 -1.31 2.25 -33.78
N PRO A 73 -0.92 2.45 -35.06
CA PRO A 73 -1.42 3.58 -35.84
C PRO A 73 -2.90 3.35 -36.21
N THR A 74 -3.79 4.19 -35.68
CA THR A 74 -5.20 4.25 -36.09
C THR A 74 -5.31 4.93 -37.46
N THR A 75 -5.33 4.13 -38.52
CA THR A 75 -5.69 4.61 -39.86
C THR A 75 -7.21 4.73 -39.96
N THR A 76 -7.72 5.98 -39.95
CA THR A 76 -9.11 6.32 -40.27
C THR A 76 -9.38 5.99 -41.74
N THR A 77 -10.29 5.04 -41.99
CA THR A 77 -10.78 4.72 -43.35
C THR A 77 -12.21 5.23 -43.50
N ALA A 78 -12.45 6.03 -44.54
CA ALA A 78 -13.73 6.62 -44.91
C ALA A 78 -14.73 5.57 -45.45
N PRO A 79 -16.05 5.83 -45.42
CA PRO A 79 -17.05 4.87 -45.86
C PRO A 79 -17.15 4.81 -47.39
N THR A 80 -16.94 3.63 -47.97
CA THR A 80 -17.26 3.35 -49.38
C THR A 80 -18.68 2.82 -49.52
N THR A 81 -19.49 3.54 -50.30
CA THR A 81 -20.79 3.14 -50.82
C THR A 81 -20.64 2.00 -51.82
N TYR A 82 -21.38 0.90 -51.62
CA TYR A 82 -21.50 -0.18 -52.60
C TYR A 82 -22.84 -0.08 -53.35
N THR A 83 -22.75 -0.05 -54.68
CA THR A 83 -23.85 -0.25 -55.64
C THR A 83 -23.91 -1.73 -56.03
N PRO A 84 -25.09 -2.34 -56.20
CA PRO A 84 -25.19 -3.74 -56.60
C PRO A 84 -25.08 -3.88 -58.12
N SER A 85 -24.26 -4.82 -58.57
CA SER A 85 -24.26 -5.30 -59.96
C SER A 85 -24.79 -6.72 -59.98
N SER A 86 -25.79 -6.92 -60.83
CA SER A 86 -26.44 -8.18 -61.17
C SER A 86 -25.49 -9.14 -61.91
N GLY A 87 -25.46 -10.40 -61.47
CA GLY A 87 -24.80 -11.50 -62.16
C GLY A 87 -25.50 -12.81 -61.85
N SER A 88 -26.24 -13.32 -62.84
CA SER A 88 -27.03 -14.55 -62.77
C SER A 88 -26.17 -15.82 -62.93
N SER A 89 -26.79 -16.92 -62.49
CA SER A 89 -26.59 -18.34 -62.86
C SER A 89 -25.64 -19.15 -61.96
N SER A 90 -26.18 -20.10 -61.20
CA SER A 90 -26.37 -21.48 -61.66
C SER A 90 -26.92 -22.34 -60.51
N SER A 91 -27.95 -23.11 -60.83
CA SER A 91 -28.75 -23.97 -59.98
C SER A 91 -27.95 -25.04 -59.25
N PHE A 92 -28.03 -25.14 -57.92
CA PHE A 92 -27.96 -26.42 -57.18
C PHE A 92 -28.37 -26.20 -55.71
N SER A 93 -29.42 -26.89 -55.24
CA SER A 93 -29.83 -27.10 -53.83
C SER A 93 -30.65 -26.02 -53.08
N HIS A 94 -31.94 -25.91 -53.42
CA HIS A 94 -32.92 -24.97 -52.84
C HIS A 94 -33.48 -25.27 -51.42
N ASN A 95 -32.88 -26.16 -50.61
CA ASN A 95 -33.45 -26.51 -49.29
C ASN A 95 -32.48 -26.43 -48.10
N LEU A 96 -31.22 -26.04 -48.32
CA LEU A 96 -30.20 -25.98 -47.24
C LEU A 96 -29.68 -24.56 -46.99
N GLN A 97 -29.88 -23.65 -47.95
CA GLN A 97 -29.35 -22.28 -47.93
C GLN A 97 -30.21 -21.32 -47.09
N ASP A 98 -31.54 -21.49 -47.08
CA ASP A 98 -32.47 -20.64 -46.30
C ASP A 98 -32.33 -20.81 -44.78
N PHE A 99 -31.92 -21.99 -44.30
CA PHE A 99 -31.65 -22.20 -42.87
C PHE A 99 -30.29 -21.61 -42.45
N ILE A 100 -29.30 -21.67 -43.35
CA ILE A 100 -27.95 -21.15 -43.10
C ILE A 100 -27.99 -19.62 -43.03
N GLU A 101 -28.70 -18.92 -43.92
CA GLU A 101 -28.72 -17.44 -43.91
C GLU A 101 -29.49 -16.83 -42.72
N SER A 102 -30.50 -17.51 -42.17
CA SER A 102 -31.24 -17.00 -41.01
C SER A 102 -30.59 -17.31 -39.65
N ALA A 103 -29.79 -18.37 -39.52
CA ALA A 103 -29.29 -18.84 -38.22
C ALA A 103 -27.79 -18.58 -38.00
N PHE A 104 -26.99 -18.40 -39.06
CA PHE A 104 -25.53 -18.22 -38.93
C PHE A 104 -25.08 -16.99 -38.13
N PRO A 105 -25.68 -15.79 -38.28
CA PRO A 105 -25.21 -14.59 -37.57
C PRO A 105 -25.32 -14.74 -36.05
N TRP A 106 -26.35 -15.44 -35.58
CA TRP A 106 -26.61 -15.66 -34.16
C TRP A 106 -25.66 -16.73 -33.56
N VAL A 107 -25.42 -17.83 -34.28
CA VAL A 107 -24.51 -18.89 -33.83
C VAL A 107 -23.06 -18.39 -33.77
N VAL A 108 -22.61 -17.66 -34.80
CA VAL A 108 -21.26 -17.07 -34.82
C VAL A 108 -21.11 -16.01 -33.71
N GLY A 109 -22.14 -15.18 -33.50
CA GLY A 109 -22.16 -14.21 -32.40
C GLY A 109 -22.03 -14.86 -31.01
N ILE A 110 -22.77 -15.96 -30.76
CA ILE A 110 -22.70 -16.69 -29.48
C ILE A 110 -21.31 -17.29 -29.26
N VAL A 111 -20.71 -17.89 -30.28
CA VAL A 111 -19.38 -18.52 -30.16
C VAL A 111 -18.31 -17.48 -29.82
N ILE A 112 -18.36 -16.30 -30.43
CA ILE A 112 -17.41 -15.21 -30.15
C ILE A 112 -17.57 -14.72 -28.70
N VAL A 113 -18.80 -14.54 -28.21
CA VAL A 113 -19.05 -14.10 -26.82
C VAL A 113 -18.54 -15.13 -25.81
N ILE A 114 -18.77 -16.43 -26.05
CA ILE A 114 -18.25 -17.50 -25.19
C ILE A 114 -16.71 -17.49 -25.17
N ALA A 115 -16.06 -17.31 -26.32
CA ALA A 115 -14.61 -17.25 -26.40
C ALA A 115 -14.04 -16.04 -25.64
N VAL A 116 -14.65 -14.86 -25.75
CA VAL A 116 -14.24 -13.66 -25.02
C VAL A 116 -14.40 -13.84 -23.51
N LEU A 117 -15.53 -14.39 -23.04
CA LEU A 117 -15.76 -14.68 -21.62
C LEU A 117 -14.73 -15.67 -21.06
N TRP A 118 -14.34 -16.68 -21.85
CA TRP A 118 -13.33 -17.66 -21.45
C TRP A 118 -11.93 -17.03 -21.32
N VAL A 119 -11.55 -16.14 -22.25
CA VAL A 119 -10.28 -15.41 -22.17
C VAL A 119 -10.24 -14.47 -20.96
N ILE A 120 -11.33 -13.74 -20.67
CA ILE A 120 -11.42 -12.87 -19.48
C ILE A 120 -11.31 -13.70 -18.19
N ALA A 121 -12.01 -14.83 -18.10
CA ALA A 121 -11.93 -15.72 -16.95
C ALA A 121 -10.50 -16.26 -16.75
N LYS A 122 -9.82 -16.67 -17.84
CA LYS A 122 -8.45 -17.19 -17.78
C LYS A 122 -7.41 -16.14 -17.38
N VAL A 123 -7.48 -14.93 -17.94
CA VAL A 123 -6.60 -13.82 -17.54
C VAL A 123 -6.83 -13.45 -16.07
N SER A 124 -8.07 -13.47 -15.61
CA SER A 124 -8.37 -13.21 -14.20
C SER A 124 -7.82 -14.28 -13.25
N SER A 125 -7.83 -15.57 -13.65
CA SER A 125 -7.30 -16.66 -12.83
C SER A 125 -5.77 -16.63 -12.72
N GLU A 126 -5.07 -16.35 -13.81
CA GLU A 126 -3.61 -16.23 -13.80
C GLU A 126 -3.16 -15.10 -12.85
N SER A 127 -3.86 -13.96 -12.88
CA SER A 127 -3.60 -12.85 -11.95
C SER A 127 -3.89 -13.20 -10.48
N ALA A 128 -4.88 -14.07 -10.23
CA ALA A 128 -5.25 -14.46 -8.88
C ALA A 128 -4.23 -15.43 -8.25
N GLU A 129 -3.70 -16.35 -9.04
CA GLU A 129 -2.63 -17.26 -8.62
C GLU A 129 -1.33 -16.50 -8.33
N GLU A 130 -0.98 -15.53 -9.18
CA GLU A 130 0.19 -14.69 -8.96
C GLU A 130 0.07 -13.86 -7.68
N LYS A 131 -1.11 -13.27 -7.42
CA LYS A 131 -1.39 -12.55 -6.16
C LYS A 131 -1.24 -13.46 -4.95
N LYS A 132 -1.78 -14.68 -4.99
CA LYS A 132 -1.64 -15.68 -3.91
C LYS A 132 -0.17 -16.05 -3.69
N ARG A 133 0.61 -16.24 -4.76
CA ARG A 133 2.04 -16.57 -4.67
C ARG A 133 2.86 -15.44 -4.06
N LYS A 134 2.59 -14.19 -4.48
CA LYS A 134 3.19 -12.98 -3.89
C LYS A 134 2.81 -12.81 -2.43
N GLU A 135 1.56 -13.12 -2.07
CA GLU A 135 1.12 -13.07 -0.69
C GLU A 135 1.81 -14.14 0.17
N GLN A 136 1.92 -15.37 -0.32
CA GLN A 136 2.62 -16.45 0.37
C GLN A 136 4.11 -16.12 0.59
N SER A 137 4.78 -15.51 -0.39
CA SER A 137 6.18 -15.08 -0.22
C SER A 137 6.33 -13.95 0.81
N ARG A 138 5.40 -12.99 0.83
CA ARG A 138 5.33 -11.96 1.87
C ARG A 138 5.14 -12.58 3.26
N LEU A 139 4.18 -13.49 3.43
CA LEU A 139 3.97 -14.18 4.71
C LEU A 139 5.20 -14.98 5.15
N GLY A 140 5.92 -15.61 4.21
CA GLY A 140 7.19 -16.29 4.48
C GLY A 140 8.27 -15.34 5.02
N ARG A 141 8.40 -14.13 4.47
CA ARG A 141 9.27 -13.08 5.03
C ARG A 141 8.84 -12.69 6.45
N GLY A 142 7.55 -12.49 6.68
CA GLY A 142 7.01 -12.17 8.00
C GLY A 142 7.31 -13.23 9.05
N ARG A 143 7.26 -14.52 8.68
CA ARG A 143 7.58 -15.63 9.59
C ARG A 143 9.04 -15.58 10.05
N ARG A 144 9.97 -15.26 9.15
CA ARG A 144 11.40 -15.10 9.51
C ARG A 144 11.57 -13.98 10.53
N ILE A 145 10.98 -12.81 10.27
CA ILE A 145 11.01 -11.67 11.20
C ILE A 145 10.43 -12.05 12.57
N ALA A 146 9.31 -12.79 12.61
CA ALA A 146 8.70 -13.25 13.85
C ALA A 146 9.59 -14.25 14.61
N GLN A 147 10.25 -15.17 13.90
CA GLN A 147 11.17 -16.16 14.49
C GLN A 147 12.43 -15.49 15.02
N ASP A 148 13.03 -14.58 14.26
CA ASP A 148 14.22 -13.82 14.65
C ASP A 148 13.95 -12.98 15.91
N ALA A 149 12.73 -12.47 16.07
CA ALA A 149 12.28 -11.74 17.25
C ALA A 149 11.79 -12.64 18.42
N GLY A 150 11.80 -13.97 18.26
CA GLY A 150 11.36 -14.90 19.31
C GLY A 150 9.87 -14.77 19.67
N CYS A 151 9.02 -14.40 18.71
CA CYS A 151 7.59 -14.23 18.96
C CYS A 151 6.90 -15.56 19.31
N ALA A 152 5.90 -15.48 20.18
CA ALA A 152 5.07 -16.61 20.53
C ALA A 152 4.22 -17.11 19.33
N PRO A 153 3.76 -18.37 19.33
CA PRO A 153 3.06 -18.96 18.19
C PRO A 153 1.75 -18.25 17.82
N ASP A 154 1.06 -17.65 18.79
CA ASP A 154 -0.15 -16.85 18.60
C ASP A 154 0.10 -15.57 17.80
N ALA A 155 1.31 -15.03 17.87
CA ALA A 155 1.77 -13.89 17.09
C ALA A 155 2.21 -14.24 15.64
N MET A 156 2.04 -15.51 15.22
CA MET A 156 2.31 -15.96 13.85
C MET A 156 1.06 -15.99 12.94
N ALA A 157 -0.05 -15.42 13.39
CA ALA A 157 -1.25 -15.31 12.57
C ALA A 157 -0.99 -14.47 11.30
N PRO A 158 -1.65 -14.76 10.15
CA PRO A 158 -1.35 -14.10 8.87
C PRO A 158 -1.41 -12.57 8.91
N ALA A 159 -2.33 -11.98 9.69
CA ALA A 159 -2.44 -10.54 9.85
C ALA A 159 -1.20 -9.94 10.54
N ASP A 160 -0.70 -10.60 11.58
CA ASP A 160 0.48 -10.17 12.33
C ASP A 160 1.76 -10.29 11.47
N LEU A 161 1.85 -11.36 10.67
CA LEU A 161 2.95 -11.53 9.70
C LEU A 161 2.98 -10.43 8.63
N ARG A 162 1.82 -10.01 8.11
CA ARG A 162 1.74 -8.90 7.15
C ARG A 162 2.24 -7.60 7.79
N ARG A 163 1.84 -7.33 9.03
CA ARG A 163 2.32 -6.19 9.80
C ARG A 163 3.83 -6.23 9.98
N TYR A 164 4.41 -7.38 10.32
CA TYR A 164 5.86 -7.50 10.49
C TYR A 164 6.64 -7.21 9.23
N VAL A 165 6.10 -7.58 8.07
CA VAL A 165 6.70 -7.23 6.78
C VAL A 165 6.62 -5.73 6.51
N GLU A 166 5.49 -5.11 6.84
CA GLU A 166 5.23 -3.70 6.58
C GLU A 166 6.14 -2.79 7.43
N HIS A 167 6.25 -3.07 8.73
CA HIS A 167 7.10 -2.29 9.62
C HIS A 167 8.56 -2.75 9.64
N GLY A 168 8.83 -3.99 9.20
CA GLY A 168 10.17 -4.57 9.16
C GLY A 168 10.64 -5.20 10.48
N TRP A 169 9.77 -5.32 11.49
CA TRP A 169 10.08 -5.89 12.80
C TRP A 169 8.82 -6.36 13.54
N ALA A 170 9.00 -7.15 14.59
CA ALA A 170 7.90 -7.88 15.23
C ALA A 170 7.30 -7.14 16.44
N VAL A 171 6.42 -6.17 16.19
CA VAL A 171 5.69 -5.45 17.25
C VAL A 171 4.46 -6.23 17.71
N PRO A 172 4.27 -6.51 19.01
CA PRO A 172 3.01 -7.01 19.50
C PRO A 172 1.92 -5.94 19.29
N TRP A 173 0.83 -6.31 18.61
CA TRP A 173 -0.33 -5.44 18.45
C TRP A 173 -1.32 -5.76 19.56
N VAL A 174 -1.51 -4.82 20.46
CA VAL A 174 -2.39 -4.96 21.62
C VAL A 174 -3.47 -3.88 21.55
N PRO A 175 -4.77 -4.23 21.51
CA PRO A 175 -5.85 -3.27 21.56
C PRO A 175 -5.73 -2.33 22.76
N GLY A 176 -6.02 -1.05 22.58
CA GLY A 176 -5.95 -0.05 23.65
C GLY A 176 -4.56 0.54 23.90
N THR A 177 -3.51 0.04 23.24
CA THR A 177 -2.19 0.70 23.20
C THR A 177 -2.16 1.81 22.15
N ALA A 178 -1.17 2.71 22.22
CA ALA A 178 -1.02 3.77 21.22
C ALA A 178 -0.82 3.18 19.81
N PHE A 179 0.05 2.16 19.69
CA PHE A 179 0.26 1.43 18.44
C PHE A 179 -1.02 0.73 17.97
N GLY A 180 -1.74 0.06 18.87
CA GLY A 180 -2.98 -0.66 18.55
C GLY A 180 -4.12 0.24 18.06
N ASN A 181 -4.20 1.48 18.55
CA ASN A 181 -5.23 2.43 18.15
C ASN A 181 -4.97 3.06 16.77
N LEU A 182 -3.70 3.35 16.48
CA LEU A 182 -3.26 4.12 15.32
C LEU A 182 -2.86 3.27 14.12
N VAL A 183 -2.43 2.04 14.35
CA VAL A 183 -2.04 1.09 13.30
C VAL A 183 -3.05 -0.06 13.28
N THR A 184 -3.56 -0.41 12.11
CA THR A 184 -4.46 -1.57 12.01
C THR A 184 -3.69 -2.86 12.27
N ARG A 185 -4.39 -3.94 12.65
CA ARG A 185 -3.73 -5.23 12.89
C ARG A 185 -2.91 -5.72 11.69
N GLU A 186 -3.32 -5.34 10.48
CA GLU A 186 -2.65 -5.67 9.22
C GLU A 186 -1.42 -4.79 8.90
N GLY A 187 -1.14 -3.74 9.69
CA GLY A 187 -0.05 -2.78 9.47
C GLY A 187 -0.46 -1.52 8.70
N GLY A 188 -1.75 -1.25 8.56
CA GLY A 188 -2.24 -0.06 7.86
C GLY A 188 -2.06 1.21 8.71
N ASN A 189 -1.48 2.24 8.11
CA ASN A 189 -1.15 3.52 8.76
C ASN A 189 -2.15 4.66 8.47
N ALA A 190 -3.30 4.38 7.84
CA ALA A 190 -4.25 5.41 7.42
C ALA A 190 -4.74 6.30 8.58
N ARG A 191 -4.96 5.71 9.76
CA ARG A 191 -5.47 6.45 10.94
C ARG A 191 -4.45 7.45 11.48
N ILE A 192 -3.18 7.07 11.58
CA ILE A 192 -2.12 7.99 12.02
C ILE A 192 -1.84 9.08 10.99
N LEU A 193 -1.90 8.76 9.68
CA LEU A 193 -1.75 9.76 8.62
C LEU A 193 -2.89 10.79 8.64
N GLN A 194 -4.12 10.34 8.88
CA GLN A 194 -5.27 11.23 9.04
C GLN A 194 -5.13 12.08 10.31
N ALA A 195 -4.87 11.46 11.46
CA ALA A 195 -4.70 12.19 12.72
C ALA A 195 -3.57 13.23 12.64
N TRP A 196 -2.46 12.89 11.95
CA TRP A 196 -1.38 13.83 11.69
C TRP A 196 -1.82 15.01 10.83
N THR A 197 -2.52 14.76 9.72
CA THR A 197 -3.03 15.82 8.83
C THR A 197 -3.97 16.76 9.59
N ASP A 198 -4.94 16.20 10.32
CA ASP A 198 -5.90 16.97 11.13
C ASP A 198 -5.18 17.79 12.22
N ALA A 199 -4.18 17.21 12.89
CA ALA A 199 -3.40 17.91 13.91
C ALA A 199 -2.56 19.05 13.33
N ALA A 200 -1.92 18.82 12.18
CA ALA A 200 -1.12 19.82 11.48
C ALA A 200 -2.02 20.96 10.96
N GLU A 201 -3.22 20.67 10.48
CA GLU A 201 -4.20 21.67 10.06
C GLU A 201 -4.63 22.56 11.23
N LEU A 202 -5.00 21.96 12.37
CA LEU A 202 -5.38 22.67 13.58
C LEU A 202 -4.24 23.55 14.13
N ALA A 203 -3.00 23.08 14.03
CA ALA A 203 -1.80 23.82 14.41
C ALA A 203 -1.36 24.86 13.36
N ARG A 204 -2.05 24.93 12.21
CA ARG A 204 -1.69 25.74 11.03
C ARG A 204 -0.26 25.48 10.55
N LEU A 205 0.20 24.23 10.65
CA LEU A 205 1.52 23.79 10.22
C LEU A 205 1.47 23.21 8.79
N GLY A 206 1.31 24.08 7.80
CA GLY A 206 1.18 23.68 6.40
C GLY A 206 0.61 24.79 5.54
N HIS A 207 0.20 24.44 4.33
CA HIS A 207 -0.51 25.33 3.42
C HIS A 207 -1.66 24.58 2.74
N TRP A 208 -2.63 25.33 2.23
CA TRP A 208 -3.66 24.79 1.35
C TRP A 208 -3.15 24.87 -0.09
N ASP A 209 -3.33 23.80 -0.85
CA ASP A 209 -3.05 23.82 -2.28
C ASP A 209 -4.19 24.50 -3.07
N GLU A 210 -4.01 24.63 -4.38
CA GLU A 210 -5.00 25.25 -5.29
C GLU A 210 -6.33 24.48 -5.33
N ALA A 211 -6.32 23.19 -4.98
CA ALA A 211 -7.50 22.35 -4.93
C ALA A 211 -8.25 22.47 -3.59
N GLY A 212 -7.74 23.27 -2.64
CA GLY A 212 -8.29 23.37 -1.31
C GLY A 212 -8.06 22.10 -0.48
N VAL A 213 -6.94 21.40 -0.71
CA VAL A 213 -6.46 20.29 0.13
C VAL A 213 -5.33 20.81 1.02
N PHE A 214 -5.42 20.55 2.32
CA PHE A 214 -4.36 20.92 3.25
C PHE A 214 -3.14 20.00 3.09
N VAL A 215 -1.97 20.61 2.88
CA VAL A 215 -0.68 19.93 2.75
C VAL A 215 0.19 20.29 3.97
N PRO A 216 0.44 19.32 4.88
CA PRO A 216 1.27 19.53 6.05
C PRO A 216 2.71 19.95 5.67
N ALA A 217 3.32 20.84 6.45
CA ALA A 217 4.71 21.24 6.27
C ALA A 217 5.71 20.13 6.65
N ALA A 218 5.25 19.10 7.36
CA ALA A 218 6.02 17.91 7.71
C ALA A 218 5.26 16.64 7.36
N ARG A 219 5.95 15.68 6.75
CA ARG A 219 5.39 14.39 6.30
C ARG A 219 5.80 13.27 7.23
N VAL A 220 4.87 12.37 7.51
CA VAL A 220 5.15 11.13 8.26
C VAL A 220 6.02 10.23 7.39
N MET A 221 7.22 9.91 7.88
CA MET A 221 8.18 9.05 7.19
C MET A 221 8.19 7.62 7.72
N ASN A 222 8.02 7.47 9.03
CA ASN A 222 8.06 6.16 9.65
C ASN A 222 7.12 6.09 10.85
N VAL A 223 6.47 4.94 10.99
CA VAL A 223 5.60 4.59 12.10
C VAL A 223 6.09 3.24 12.62
N ALA A 224 6.64 3.25 13.83
CA ALA A 224 7.16 2.04 14.48
C ALA A 224 6.59 1.96 15.89
N GLY A 225 6.34 0.77 16.43
CA GLY A 225 6.26 0.61 17.89
C GLY A 225 7.58 0.85 18.63
N TYR A 226 7.61 0.60 19.93
CA TYR A 226 8.84 0.38 20.70
C TYR A 226 8.99 -1.11 21.07
N ASP A 227 10.23 -1.60 21.19
CA ASP A 227 10.56 -3.01 21.49
C ASP A 227 10.44 -3.34 23.00
N ASP A 228 10.12 -2.35 23.82
CA ASP A 228 9.95 -2.49 25.27
C ASP A 228 8.61 -3.11 25.69
N ARG A 229 7.82 -3.64 24.73
CA ARG A 229 6.48 -4.19 24.93
C ARG A 229 5.46 -3.21 25.54
N SER A 230 5.77 -1.91 25.60
CA SER A 230 4.86 -0.88 26.11
C SER A 230 3.61 -0.70 25.24
N GLY A 231 3.70 -1.08 23.95
CA GLY A 231 2.68 -0.77 22.96
C GLY A 231 2.70 0.72 22.53
N ASP A 232 3.76 1.43 22.88
CA ASP A 232 3.97 2.80 22.45
C ASP A 232 4.36 2.86 20.98
N LEU A 233 4.09 4.01 20.36
CA LEU A 233 4.33 4.26 18.96
C LEU A 233 5.35 5.40 18.78
N ARG A 234 6.43 5.12 18.07
CA ARG A 234 7.37 6.12 17.54
C ARG A 234 6.84 6.65 16.21
N LEU A 235 6.47 7.92 16.20
CA LEU A 235 6.13 8.66 14.99
C LEU A 235 7.36 9.45 14.55
N SER A 236 7.85 9.20 13.33
CA SER A 236 8.94 9.98 12.72
C SER A 236 8.42 10.81 11.57
N VAL A 237 8.71 12.10 11.58
CA VAL A 237 8.30 13.07 10.57
C VAL A 237 9.51 13.76 9.95
N SER A 238 9.47 14.00 8.65
CA SER A 238 10.44 14.82 7.92
C SER A 238 9.80 16.16 7.63
N THR A 239 10.48 17.24 7.99
CA THR A 239 10.05 18.59 7.65
C THR A 239 10.40 18.87 6.19
N ARG A 240 9.57 19.66 5.48
CA ARG A 240 9.82 20.03 4.09
C ARG A 240 10.87 21.13 3.97
N ASP A 241 10.86 22.05 4.94
CA ASP A 241 11.70 23.24 4.99
C ASP A 241 12.46 23.31 6.31
N TYR A 242 13.69 23.85 6.27
CA TYR A 242 14.54 24.05 7.46
C TYR A 242 13.98 25.07 8.46
N THR A 243 13.03 25.90 8.05
CA THR A 243 12.33 26.84 8.93
C THR A 243 11.36 26.12 9.87
N THR A 244 10.88 24.94 9.48
CA THR A 244 10.06 24.10 10.34
C THR A 244 10.98 23.22 11.16
N GLY A 245 11.22 23.62 12.40
CA GLY A 245 12.02 22.86 13.37
C GLY A 245 11.18 22.34 14.54
N GLU A 246 11.89 21.90 15.59
CA GLU A 246 11.31 21.35 16.82
C GLU A 246 10.22 22.25 17.44
N ARG A 247 10.45 23.57 17.49
CA ARG A 247 9.51 24.54 18.06
C ARG A 247 8.17 24.56 17.34
N GLU A 248 8.18 24.47 16.01
CA GLU A 248 6.97 24.50 15.20
C GLU A 248 6.23 23.16 15.27
N LEU A 249 6.98 22.05 15.33
CA LEU A 249 6.43 20.72 15.55
C LEU A 249 5.83 20.56 16.96
N ALA A 250 6.39 21.22 17.98
CA ALA A 250 5.87 21.18 19.34
C ALA A 250 4.44 21.76 19.43
N ARG A 251 4.08 22.71 18.57
CA ARG A 251 2.70 23.25 18.50
C ARG A 251 1.68 22.21 18.04
N VAL A 252 2.10 21.18 17.30
CA VAL A 252 1.22 20.12 16.80
C VAL A 252 0.87 19.11 17.90
N LEU A 253 1.76 18.90 18.87
CA LEU A 253 1.61 17.83 19.88
C LEU A 253 0.26 17.86 20.63
N PRO A 254 -0.23 19.01 21.15
CA PRO A 254 -1.52 19.04 21.86
C PRO A 254 -2.71 18.65 20.98
N HIS A 255 -2.65 18.95 19.68
CA HIS A 255 -3.68 18.58 18.71
C HIS A 255 -3.55 17.11 18.31
N LEU A 256 -2.33 16.61 18.18
CA LEU A 256 -2.05 15.21 17.88
C LEU A 256 -2.58 14.28 18.98
N LEU A 257 -2.40 14.63 20.26
CA LEU A 257 -2.95 13.85 21.37
C LEU A 257 -4.47 13.66 21.26
N ARG A 258 -5.19 14.70 20.87
CA ARG A 258 -6.66 14.67 20.74
C ARG A 258 -7.13 13.92 19.51
N THR A 259 -6.49 14.15 18.35
CA THR A 259 -6.85 13.51 17.07
C THR A 259 -6.46 12.04 17.04
N ALA A 260 -5.26 11.70 17.52
CA ALA A 260 -4.77 10.34 17.64
C ALA A 260 -5.40 9.58 18.84
N ARG A 261 -6.08 10.30 19.74
CA ARG A 261 -6.69 9.78 20.97
C ARG A 261 -5.66 9.06 21.85
N VAL A 262 -4.51 9.68 22.05
CA VAL A 262 -3.40 9.13 22.85
C VAL A 262 -3.24 9.96 24.13
N ALA A 263 -2.79 9.33 25.22
CA ALA A 263 -2.71 10.00 26.52
C ALA A 263 -1.55 11.00 26.58
N THR A 264 -0.37 10.60 26.10
CA THR A 264 0.87 11.36 26.22
C THR A 264 1.70 11.31 24.95
N ALA A 265 2.53 12.34 24.76
CA ALA A 265 3.46 12.46 23.65
C ALA A 265 4.76 13.06 24.17
N SER A 266 5.90 12.43 23.87
CA SER A 266 7.20 12.98 24.24
C SER A 266 7.50 14.24 23.41
N PRO A 267 8.41 15.11 23.89
CA PRO A 267 9.03 16.13 23.05
C PRO A 267 9.62 15.53 21.78
N TRP A 268 9.77 16.36 20.76
CA TRP A 268 10.38 15.98 19.49
C TRP A 268 11.90 15.87 19.64
N GLU A 269 12.44 14.72 19.24
CA GLU A 269 13.89 14.50 19.20
C GLU A 269 14.36 14.45 17.75
N ARG A 270 15.42 15.19 17.41
CA ARG A 270 15.99 15.21 16.06
C ARG A 270 17.00 14.08 15.89
N ASP A 271 16.72 13.16 14.96
CA ASP A 271 17.69 12.21 14.43
C ASP A 271 18.57 12.91 13.39
N ALA A 272 19.79 13.28 13.79
CA ALA A 272 20.72 14.00 12.93
C ALA A 272 21.19 13.21 11.71
N ALA A 273 21.15 11.87 11.74
CA ALA A 273 21.62 11.03 10.64
C ALA A 273 20.61 10.99 9.49
N LYS A 274 19.31 11.03 9.82
CA LYS A 274 18.21 10.98 8.84
C LYS A 274 17.53 12.32 8.61
N ASP A 275 17.84 13.31 9.45
CA ASP A 275 17.18 14.61 9.53
C ASP A 275 15.66 14.50 9.79
N TRP A 276 15.28 13.52 10.62
CA TRP A 276 13.88 13.30 11.01
C TRP A 276 13.66 13.74 12.44
N TYR A 277 12.44 14.19 12.73
CA TYR A 277 11.99 14.42 14.10
C TYR A 277 11.15 13.25 14.54
N ALA A 278 11.46 12.68 15.70
CA ALA A 278 10.73 11.57 16.28
C ALA A 278 10.03 11.99 17.58
N THR A 279 8.80 11.51 17.79
CA THR A 279 8.09 11.59 19.06
C THR A 279 7.58 10.21 19.45
N ARG A 280 7.51 9.95 20.76
CA ARG A 280 6.90 8.76 21.35
C ARG A 280 5.48 9.09 21.76
N LEU A 281 4.51 8.37 21.21
CA LEU A 281 3.10 8.42 21.58
C LEU A 281 2.80 7.23 22.51
N SER A 282 2.23 7.51 23.69
CA SER A 282 1.93 6.50 24.70
C SER A 282 0.53 6.64 25.30
N MET A 283 -0.08 5.51 25.64
CA MET A 283 -1.30 5.48 26.44
C MET A 283 -1.04 5.52 27.94
N THR A 284 0.22 5.34 28.34
CA THR A 284 0.63 5.40 29.74
C THR A 284 0.80 6.88 30.14
N PRO A 285 0.16 7.34 31.22
CA PRO A 285 0.36 8.71 31.70
C PRO A 285 1.84 8.91 32.10
N GLU A 286 2.37 10.13 31.90
CA GLU A 286 3.79 10.46 32.13
C GLU A 286 4.27 10.09 33.54
N GLN A 287 3.37 10.14 34.53
CA GLN A 287 3.63 9.78 35.93
C GLN A 287 4.01 8.31 36.11
N GLN A 288 3.52 7.40 35.27
CA GLN A 288 3.87 5.98 35.31
C GLN A 288 5.08 5.65 34.40
N GLN A 289 5.38 6.51 33.43
CA GLN A 289 6.54 6.35 32.55
C GLN A 289 7.86 6.75 33.24
N SER A 290 7.75 7.57 34.29
CA SER A 290 8.84 7.95 35.20
C SER A 290 8.80 7.18 36.52
N ALA A 291 8.39 5.90 36.50
CA ALA A 291 8.63 5.06 37.68
C ALA A 291 10.14 5.09 37.94
N PRO A 292 10.61 5.62 39.09
CA PRO A 292 12.03 5.66 39.37
C PRO A 292 12.51 4.22 39.31
N THR A 293 13.58 3.97 38.54
CA THR A 293 14.48 2.84 38.84
C THR A 293 14.57 2.81 40.36
N PRO A 294 14.24 1.71 41.06
CA PRO A 294 14.47 1.65 42.49
C PRO A 294 15.93 2.03 42.65
N GLN A 295 16.18 3.26 43.16
CA GLN A 295 17.49 3.63 43.63
C GLN A 295 17.81 2.49 44.55
N GLN A 296 18.82 1.69 44.19
CA GLN A 296 19.52 0.90 45.16
C GLN A 296 19.77 1.89 46.27
N GLU A 297 19.08 1.67 47.39
CA GLU A 297 19.27 2.37 48.63
C GLU A 297 20.76 2.26 48.87
N GLU A 298 21.46 3.35 48.52
CA GLU A 298 22.89 3.44 48.60
C GLU A 298 23.16 3.27 50.09
N ALA A 299 23.63 2.08 50.44
CA ALA A 299 23.92 1.72 51.80
C ALA A 299 24.70 2.89 52.42
N PRO A 300 24.32 3.35 53.62
CA PRO A 300 24.96 4.50 54.24
C PRO A 300 26.46 4.32 54.13
N ALA A 301 27.12 5.28 53.48
CA ALA A 301 28.56 5.24 53.26
C ALA A 301 29.23 4.91 54.61
N PRO A 302 30.13 3.91 54.67
CA PRO A 302 30.81 3.59 55.91
C PRO A 302 31.52 4.84 56.40
N ASP A 303 31.18 5.27 57.62
CA ASP A 303 31.74 6.45 58.26
C ASP A 303 33.28 6.34 58.31
N PRO A 304 34.03 7.21 57.62
CA PRO A 304 35.49 7.17 57.64
C PRO A 304 36.08 7.51 59.02
N ALA A 305 35.27 7.99 59.98
CA ALA A 305 35.71 8.32 61.34
C ALA A 305 35.66 7.13 62.31
N ALA A 306 35.01 6.02 61.97
CA ALA A 306 34.90 4.85 62.86
C ALA A 306 36.21 4.04 63.03
N GLY A 307 37.30 4.46 62.38
CA GLY A 307 38.61 3.79 62.41
C GLY A 307 39.71 4.49 63.22
N TRP A 308 39.39 5.55 63.97
CA TRP A 308 40.39 6.34 64.73
C TRP A 308 40.16 6.23 66.24
N GLU A 309 40.14 5.01 66.77
CA GLU A 309 40.36 4.77 68.20
C GLU A 309 41.80 4.28 68.38
N TRP A 310 42.68 5.16 68.89
CA TRP A 310 43.93 4.80 69.55
C TRP A 310 43.89 5.29 70.99
#